data_AF-A0A645DFM2-F1
#
_entry.id   AF-A0A645DFM2-F1
#
_cell.length_a   1.000
_cell.length_b   1.000
_cell.length_c   1.000
_cell.angle_alpha   90.00
_cell.angle_beta   90.00
_cell.angle_gamma   90.00
#
_symmetry.space_group_name_H-M   'P 1'
#
loop_
_entity.id
_entity.type
_entity.pdbx_description
1 polymer ?
#
loop_
_entity_poly.entity_id
_entity_poly.type
_entity_poly.pdbx_seq_one_letter_code
_entity_poly.pdbx_strand_id
1 'polypeptide(L)' 'MTNFDHDETVMRFARQLRGMGVDEALRARGAKDGDIVRIGEFEFEFVE' A
#
# COMPACT_ATOMS: atom_id res chain seq x y z
N MET A 1 2.63 9.90 21.48
CA MET A 1 3.68 10.36 20.57
C MET A 1 3.48 9.54 19.30
N THR A 2 2.95 10.16 18.25
CA THR A 2 2.57 9.45 17.00
C THR A 2 3.84 8.93 16.34
N ASN A 3 3.85 7.66 15.98
CA ASN A 3 5.05 6.94 15.57
C ASN A 3 5.36 7.22 14.10
N PHE A 4 5.84 8.44 13.79
CA PHE A 4 6.12 8.92 12.43
C PHE A 4 7.21 8.12 11.70
N ASP A 5 8.06 7.37 12.42
CA ASP A 5 9.07 6.49 11.83
C ASP A 5 8.45 5.33 11.01
N HIS A 6 7.24 4.88 11.39
CA HIS A 6 6.52 3.86 10.62
C HIS A 6 5.93 4.43 9.33
N ASP A 7 5.39 5.64 9.34
CA ASP A 7 4.75 6.26 8.17
C ASP A 7 5.75 6.49 7.02
N GLU A 8 6.97 6.98 7.33
CA GLU A 8 7.97 7.22 6.27
C GLU A 8 8.46 5.91 5.65
N THR A 9 8.61 4.87 6.47
CA THR A 9 9.02 3.53 6.03
C THR A 9 7.94 2.87 5.17
N VAL A 10 6.66 3.01 5.55
CA VAL A 10 5.50 2.50 4.80
C VAL A 10 5.37 3.18 3.45
N MET A 11 5.53 4.51 3.38
CA MET A 11 5.46 5.24 2.11
C MET A 11 6.54 4.80 1.12
N ARG A 12 7.77 4.56 1.60
CA ARG A 12 8.86 4.04 0.76
C ARG A 12 8.59 2.60 0.30
N PHE A 13 8.06 1.76 1.19
CA PHE A 13 7.72 0.38 0.87
C PHE A 13 6.57 0.30 -0.14
N ALA A 14 5.52 1.09 0.04
CA ALA A 14 4.41 1.22 -0.91
C ALA A 14 4.89 1.66 -2.30
N ARG A 15 5.80 2.64 -2.39
CA ARG A 15 6.41 3.03 -3.68
C ARG A 15 7.21 1.91 -4.34
N GLN A 16 7.93 1.11 -3.55
CA GLN A 16 8.67 -0.03 -4.07
C GLN A 16 7.73 -1.13 -4.59
N LEU A 17 6.65 -1.40 -3.85
CA LEU A 17 5.61 -2.35 -4.23
C LEU A 17 4.90 -1.93 -5.53
N ARG A 18 4.63 -0.63 -5.72
CA ARG A 18 4.12 -0.10 -7.00
C ARG A 18 5.04 -0.44 -8.17
N GLY A 19 6.35 -0.23 -8.00
CA GLY A 19 7.36 -0.58 -9.01
C GLY A 19 7.52 -2.08 -9.25
N MET A 20 7.14 -2.92 -8.27
CA MET A 20 7.16 -4.39 -8.38
C MET A 20 5.89 -4.98 -9.01
N GLY A 21 4.92 -4.16 -9.41
CA GLY A 21 3.67 -4.62 -10.03
C GLY A 21 2.59 -5.04 -9.04
N VAL A 22 2.67 -4.62 -7.77
CA VAL A 22 1.60 -4.87 -6.80
C VAL A 22 0.31 -4.16 -7.21
N ASP A 23 0.40 -2.99 -7.85
CA ASP A 23 -0.77 -2.30 -8.42
C ASP A 23 -1.42 -3.12 -9.53
N GLU A 24 -0.63 -3.76 -10.40
CA GLU A 24 -1.17 -4.68 -11.41
C GLU A 24 -1.81 -5.91 -10.78
N ALA A 25 -1.21 -6.48 -9.74
CA ALA A 25 -1.79 -7.62 -9.02
C ALA A 25 -3.09 -7.25 -8.31
N LEU A 26 -3.17 -6.05 -7.71
CA LEU A 26 -4.37 -5.53 -7.06
C LEU A 26 -5.45 -5.21 -8.11
N ARG A 27 -5.10 -4.55 -9.20
CA ARG A 27 -6.00 -4.25 -10.32
C ARG A 27 -6.52 -5.52 -11.00
N ALA A 28 -5.67 -6.53 -11.19
CA ALA A 28 -6.06 -7.83 -11.74
C ALA A 28 -7.03 -8.59 -10.81
N ARG A 29 -6.95 -8.35 -9.50
CA ARG A 29 -7.91 -8.85 -8.51
C ARG A 29 -9.17 -8.00 -8.42
N GLY A 30 -9.23 -6.87 -9.13
CA GLY A 30 -10.36 -5.95 -9.15
C GLY A 30 -10.40 -4.99 -7.97
N ALA A 31 -9.25 -4.74 -7.31
CA ALA A 31 -9.15 -3.70 -6.29
C ALA A 31 -9.50 -2.34 -6.90
N LYS A 32 -10.27 -1.55 -6.17
CA LYS A 32 -10.73 -0.22 -6.59
C LYS A 32 -10.22 0.84 -5.62
N ASP A 33 -10.27 2.10 -6.06
CA ASP A 33 -10.00 3.24 -5.19
C ASP A 33 -10.88 3.18 -3.94
N GLY A 34 -10.24 3.22 -2.78
CA GLY A 34 -10.90 3.06 -1.49
C GLY A 34 -10.83 1.65 -0.89
N ASP A 35 -10.26 0.67 -1.59
CA ASP A 35 -10.02 -0.66 -0.99
C ASP A 35 -8.87 -0.59 0.02
N ILE A 36 -9.08 -1.14 1.21
CA ILE A 36 -8.03 -1.26 2.21
C ILE A 36 -7.20 -2.51 1.93
N VAL A 37 -5.94 -2.29 1.57
CA VAL A 37 -4.96 -3.34 1.32
C VAL A 37 -4.13 -3.52 2.59
N ARG A 38 -4.15 -4.74 3.11
CA ARG A 38 -3.37 -5.13 4.29
C ARG A 38 -2.20 -6.01 3.90
N ILE A 39 -0.98 -5.56 4.23
CA ILE A 39 0.26 -6.30 4.07
C ILE A 39 0.91 -6.48 5.44
N GLY A 40 0.76 -7.67 6.02
CA GLY A 40 1.26 -7.96 7.38
C GLY A 40 0.55 -7.09 8.42
N GLU A 41 1.32 -6.25 9.12
CA GLU A 41 0.83 -5.29 10.13
C GLU A 41 0.47 -3.92 9.55
N PHE A 42 0.64 -3.73 8.24
CA PHE A 42 0.38 -2.45 7.57
C PHE A 42 -0.94 -2.49 6.82
N GLU A 43 -1.80 -1.50 7.06
CA GLU A 43 -3.00 -1.24 6.27
C GLU A 43 -2.85 0.10 5.56
N PHE A 44 -3.14 0.12 4.27
CA PHE A 44 -3.23 1.34 3.50
C PHE A 44 -4.43 1.28 2.56
N GLU A 45 -4.96 2.46 2.25
CA GLU A 45 -6.00 2.60 1.25
C GLU A 45 -5.34 2.57 -0.14
N PHE A 46 -5.85 1.70 -1.01
CA PHE A 46 -5.50 1.70 -2.40
C PHE A 46 -6.15 2.92 -3.06
N VAL A 47 -5.31 3.83 -3.56
CA VAL A 47 -5.71 5.04 -4.27
C VAL A 47 -4.89 5.07 -5.55
N GLU A 48 -5.55 4.94 -6.70
CA GLU A 48 -4.99 5.08 -8.05
C GLU A 48 -4.68 6.54 -8.42
#